data_AF-A0A318JUE0-F1
#
_entry.id   AF-A0A318JUE0-F1
#
_cell.length_a   1.000
_cell.length_b   1.000
_cell.length_c   1.000
_cell.angle_alpha   90.00
_cell.angle_beta   90.00
_cell.angle_gamma   90.00
#
_symmetry.space_group_name_H-M   'P 1'
#
loop_
_entity.id
_entity.type
_entity.pdbx_description
1 polymer ?
#
loop_
_entity_poly.entity_id
_entity_poly.type
_entity_poly.pdbx_seq_one_letter_code
_entity_poly.pdbx_strand_id
1 'polypeptide(L)' 'MLGKSVAMGFAVLAVSGVATMAGAGHALANAPQTSVYPGLSPTECAKVTADARRNGAATAMCLPDGSKKQKAVITYR' A
#
# COMPACT_ATOMS: atom_id res chain seq x y z
N MET A 1 0.35 -11.02 -38.66
CA MET A 1 1.30 -11.93 -37.99
C MET A 1 1.91 -11.19 -36.81
N LEU A 2 1.82 -11.84 -35.63
CA LEU A 2 2.55 -11.68 -34.36
C LEU A 2 3.39 -10.38 -34.17
N GLY A 3 3.18 -9.57 -33.14
CA GLY A 3 3.14 -9.95 -31.73
C GLY A 3 4.51 -9.66 -31.11
N LYS A 4 4.69 -8.51 -30.45
CA LYS A 4 5.93 -8.15 -29.74
C LYS A 4 5.68 -8.09 -28.22
N SER A 5 6.03 -9.23 -27.61
CA SER A 5 6.46 -9.53 -26.25
C SER A 5 6.21 -8.53 -25.11
N VAL A 6 5.34 -8.94 -24.18
CA VAL A 6 5.37 -8.58 -22.77
C VAL A 6 6.49 -9.38 -22.10
N ALA A 7 7.58 -8.73 -21.69
CA ALA A 7 8.60 -9.37 -20.87
C ALA A 7 8.25 -9.18 -19.38
N MET A 8 7.71 -10.24 -18.79
CA MET A 8 7.75 -10.47 -17.35
C MET A 8 9.20 -10.50 -16.86
N GLY A 9 9.47 -9.99 -15.67
CA GLY A 9 10.80 -10.14 -15.08
C GLY A 9 10.93 -9.56 -13.68
N PHE A 10 10.39 -10.28 -12.69
CA PHE A 10 10.73 -10.13 -11.28
C PHE A 10 12.24 -10.38 -11.09
N ALA A 11 12.99 -9.38 -10.65
CA ALA A 11 14.35 -9.56 -10.16
C ALA A 11 14.34 -9.48 -8.63
N VAL A 12 14.21 -10.65 -8.00
CA VAL A 12 14.45 -10.88 -6.57
C VAL A 12 15.96 -10.88 -6.37
N LEU A 13 16.50 -9.87 -5.68
CA LEU A 13 17.90 -9.85 -5.23
C LEU A 13 17.94 -10.20 -3.74
N ALA A 14 18.27 -11.46 -3.46
CA ALA A 14 18.73 -11.92 -2.17
C ALA A 14 19.89 -12.91 -2.40
N VAL A 15 21.13 -12.49 -2.11
CA VAL A 15 22.26 -13.37 -1.75
C VAL A 15 23.16 -12.63 -0.77
N SER A 16 23.64 -13.38 0.21
CA SER A 16 24.02 -12.98 1.56
C SER A 16 25.53 -13.06 1.82
N GLY A 17 26.02 -12.26 2.81
CA GLY A 17 27.18 -12.55 3.67
C GLY A 17 28.56 -12.09 3.16
N VAL A 18 29.46 -11.48 3.92
CA VAL A 18 29.71 -11.48 5.38
C VAL A 18 30.65 -10.31 5.78
N ALA A 19 30.60 -9.96 7.09
CA ALA A 19 31.49 -9.07 7.89
C ALA A 19 31.14 -7.57 7.91
N THR A 20 30.96 -6.85 9.03
CA THR A 20 31.10 -7.14 10.47
C THR A 20 30.42 -6.01 11.26
N MET A 21 29.52 -6.38 12.18
CA MET A 21 29.19 -5.73 13.45
C MET A 21 29.12 -4.19 13.53
N ALA A 22 27.93 -3.65 13.22
CA ALA A 22 27.30 -2.57 13.99
C ALA A 22 25.78 -2.65 13.77
N GLY A 23 25.10 -3.42 14.63
CA GLY A 23 23.66 -3.29 14.91
C GLY A 23 22.70 -3.06 13.73
N ALA A 24 22.64 -3.95 12.74
CA ALA A 24 21.48 -4.03 11.84
C ALA A 24 20.39 -4.91 12.48
N GLY A 25 19.91 -4.50 13.66
CA GLY A 25 18.70 -5.08 14.23
C GLY A 25 17.55 -4.79 13.28
N HIS A 26 16.96 -5.85 12.71
CA HIS A 26 15.65 -5.87 12.08
C HIS A 26 15.05 -4.49 11.73
N ALA A 27 15.52 -3.83 10.67
CA ALA A 27 14.75 -2.74 10.07
C ALA A 27 13.66 -3.31 9.14
N LEU A 28 12.94 -4.33 9.60
CA LEU A 28 11.53 -4.53 9.27
C LEU A 28 10.73 -3.70 10.29
N ALA A 29 11.05 -2.41 10.43
CA ALA A 29 10.30 -1.51 11.30
C ALA A 29 9.30 -0.76 10.42
N ASN A 30 8.09 -1.32 10.29
CA ASN A 30 6.92 -0.71 9.64
C ASN A 30 7.09 -0.31 8.17
N ALA A 31 7.03 -1.28 7.25
CA ALA A 31 6.56 -0.94 5.92
C ALA A 31 5.07 -0.56 6.03
N PRO A 32 4.66 0.65 5.62
CA PRO A 32 3.27 1.08 5.75
C PRO A 32 2.31 0.08 5.11
N GLN A 33 1.34 -0.43 5.87
CA GLN A 33 0.31 -1.35 5.36
C GLN A 33 -0.82 -0.54 4.74
N THR A 34 -0.89 -0.54 3.41
CA THR A 34 -1.94 0.18 2.66
C THR A 34 -3.12 -0.74 2.33
N SER A 35 -4.30 -0.37 2.81
CA SER A 35 -5.60 -0.98 2.49
C SER A 35 -6.39 -0.07 1.55
N VAL A 36 -6.91 -0.62 0.45
CA VAL A 36 -7.71 0.10 -0.54
C VAL A 36 -9.13 -0.45 -0.58
N TYR A 37 -10.12 0.43 -0.41
CA TYR A 37 -11.55 0.09 -0.43
C TYR A 37 -12.21 0.80 -1.61
N PRO A 38 -12.38 0.14 -2.77
CA PRO A 38 -12.98 0.74 -3.97
C PRO A 38 -14.52 0.77 -3.91
N GLY A 39 -15.13 1.51 -4.82
CA GLY A 39 -16.57 1.48 -5.06
C GLY A 39 -17.47 2.09 -3.97
N LEU A 40 -16.92 2.90 -3.07
CA LEU A 40 -17.64 3.56 -1.98
C LEU A 40 -18.42 4.78 -2.48
N SER A 41 -19.58 5.06 -1.87
CA SER A 41 -20.20 6.38 -1.98
C SER A 41 -19.35 7.43 -1.23
N PRO A 42 -19.50 8.74 -1.52
CA PRO A 42 -18.78 9.79 -0.80
C PRO A 42 -18.95 9.73 0.72
N THR A 43 -20.16 9.41 1.19
CA THR A 43 -20.47 9.30 2.61
C THR A 43 -19.82 8.08 3.26
N GLU A 44 -19.79 6.94 2.55
CA GLU A 44 -19.11 5.73 3.05
C GLU A 44 -17.59 5.91 3.09
N CYS A 45 -17.02 6.56 2.08
CA CYS A 45 -15.59 6.88 2.07
C CYS A 45 -15.21 7.80 3.25
N ALA A 46 -16.04 8.80 3.55
CA ALA A 46 -15.85 9.66 4.72
C ALA A 46 -15.90 8.89 6.05
N LYS A 47 -16.85 7.95 6.19
CA LYS A 47 -16.94 7.08 7.39
C LYS A 47 -15.71 6.19 7.53
N VAL A 48 -15.37 5.44 6.48
CA VAL A 48 -14.25 4.49 6.47
C VAL A 48 -12.92 5.19 6.76
N THR A 49 -12.69 6.37 6.18
CA THR A 49 -11.48 7.14 6.46
C THR A 49 -11.46 7.76 7.86
N ALA A 50 -12.62 8.20 8.39
CA ALA A 50 -12.72 8.70 9.76
C ALA A 50 -12.49 7.60 10.80
N ASP A 51 -13.09 6.43 10.61
CA ASP A 51 -12.90 5.26 11.48
C ASP A 51 -11.45 4.77 11.41
N ALA A 52 -10.85 4.73 10.22
CA ALA A 52 -9.44 4.40 10.07
C ALA A 52 -8.51 5.35 10.84
N ARG A 53 -8.76 6.67 10.80
CA ARG A 53 -8.00 7.65 11.60
C ARG A 53 -8.17 7.41 13.09
N ARG A 54 -9.39 7.10 13.55
CA ARG A 54 -9.66 6.76 14.96
C ARG A 54 -8.94 5.48 15.39
N ASN A 55 -8.78 4.54 14.47
CA ASN A 55 -8.07 3.27 14.67
C ASN A 55 -6.55 3.38 14.48
N GLY A 56 -6.00 4.60 14.33
CA GLY A 56 -4.55 4.80 14.25
C GLY A 56 -3.96 4.72 12.83
N ALA A 57 -4.77 4.86 11.78
CA ALA A 57 -4.24 5.00 10.43
C ALA A 57 -3.32 6.21 10.33
N ALA A 58 -2.12 5.98 9.78
CA ALA A 58 -1.15 7.03 9.51
C ALA A 58 -1.62 7.95 8.38
N THR A 59 -2.30 7.41 7.37
CA THR A 59 -2.99 8.20 6.35
C THR A 59 -4.34 7.57 6.01
N ALA A 60 -5.33 8.40 5.72
CA ALA A 60 -6.63 7.96 5.21
C ALA A 60 -7.17 9.01 4.25
N MET A 61 -7.36 8.63 2.99
CA MET A 61 -7.71 9.51 1.89
C MET A 61 -8.86 8.93 1.06
N CYS A 62 -9.75 9.82 0.59
CA CYS A 62 -10.78 9.48 -0.38
C CYS A 62 -10.35 9.97 -1.76
N LEU A 63 -10.27 9.06 -2.71
CA LEU A 63 -9.92 9.33 -4.10
C LEU A 63 -11.09 8.98 -5.00
N PRO A 64 -11.26 9.65 -6.16
CA PRO A 64 -12.22 9.21 -7.16
C PRO A 64 -11.85 7.81 -7.69
N ASP A 65 -12.86 6.95 -7.83
CA ASP A 65 -12.75 5.56 -8.32
C ASP A 65 -13.55 5.32 -9.61
N GLY A 66 -14.33 6.31 -10.05
CA GLY A 66 -15.14 6.28 -11.27
C GLY A 66 -16.37 7.18 -11.17
N SER A 67 -17.33 7.03 -12.09
CA SER A 67 -18.56 7.84 -12.14
C SER A 67 -19.36 7.75 -10.84
N LYS A 68 -19.31 8.81 -10.03
CA LYS A 68 -19.95 8.97 -8.71
C LYS A 68 -19.47 8.02 -7.60
N LYS A 69 -18.36 7.30 -7.80
CA LYS A 69 -17.76 6.39 -6.81
C LYS A 69 -16.39 6.89 -6.35
N GLN A 70 -16.08 6.59 -5.10
CA GLN A 70 -14.81 6.90 -4.46
C GLN A 70 -14.14 5.62 -3.96
N LYS A 71 -12.82 5.69 -3.77
CA LYS A 71 -12.01 4.67 -3.12
C LYS A 71 -11.39 5.28 -1.87
N ALA A 72 -11.41 4.56 -0.76
CA ALA A 72 -10.66 4.93 0.42
C ALA A 72 -9.29 4.25 0.36
N VAL A 73 -8.22 5.04 0.43
CA VAL A 73 -6.85 4.54 0.58
C VAL A 73 -6.42 4.85 2.00
N ILE A 74 -6.20 3.79 2.78
CA ILE A 74 -5.84 3.86 4.19
C ILE A 74 -4.47 3.24 4.36
N THR A 75 -3.57 3.91 5.05
CA THR A 75 -2.25 3.39 5.36
C THR A 75 -2.07 3.36 6.87
N TYR A 76 -1.79 2.19 7.42
CA TYR A 76 -1.38 2.02 8.81
C TYR A 76 0.14 2.00 8.88
N ARG A 77 0.70 2.55 9.96
CA ARG A 77 2.13 2.42 10.25
C ARG A 77 2.35 1.12 10.98
#